data_AF-A0A7Y5XV21-F1
#
_entry.id   AF-A0A7Y5XV21-F1
#
_cell.length_a   1.000
_cell.length_b   1.000
_cell.length_c   1.000
_cell.angle_alpha   90.00
_cell.angle_beta   90.00
_cell.angle_gamma   90.00
#
_symmetry.space_group_name_H-M   'P 1'
#
loop_
_entity.id
_entity.type
_entity.pdbx_description
1 polymer ?
#
loop_
_entity_poly.entity_id
_entity_poly.type
_entity_poly.pdbx_seq_one_letter_code
_entity_poly.pdbx_strand_id
1 'polypeptide(L)' 'MPDVGDFLDQVGNYALTWLPLVFFGLIIYLLWRTVALMPRVKPKQIEPESSSSVRWSDVAGLKEAKEEMLEI' A
#
# COMPACT_ATOMS: atom_id res chain seq x y z
N MET A 1 -32.71 7.12 -46.74
CA MET A 1 -32.08 6.14 -45.83
C MET A 1 -31.81 6.87 -44.54
N PRO A 2 -32.06 6.30 -43.34
CA PRO A 2 -31.60 6.94 -42.11
C PRO A 2 -30.09 7.18 -42.24
N ASP A 3 -29.68 8.45 -42.10
CA ASP A 3 -28.31 8.85 -42.34
C ASP A 3 -27.46 8.41 -41.14
N VAL A 4 -26.67 7.36 -41.35
CA VAL A 4 -25.76 6.83 -40.33
C VAL A 4 -24.73 7.90 -39.93
N GLY A 5 -24.39 8.84 -40.83
CA GLY A 5 -23.51 9.96 -40.53
C GLY A 5 -24.08 10.87 -39.45
N ASP A 6 -25.31 11.34 -39.63
CA ASP A 6 -26.00 12.20 -38.66
C ASP A 6 -26.11 11.54 -37.27
N PHE A 7 -26.36 10.24 -37.22
CA PHE A 7 -26.40 9.50 -35.96
C PHE A 7 -25.02 9.46 -35.27
N LEU A 8 -23.95 9.21 -36.01
CA LEU A 8 -22.58 9.16 -35.48
C LEU A 8 -22.13 10.55 -34.99
N ASP A 9 -22.47 11.60 -35.72
CA ASP A 9 -22.13 12.97 -35.32
C ASP A 9 -22.89 13.38 -34.05
N GLN A 10 -24.16 13.00 -33.93
CA GLN A 10 -24.97 13.30 -32.74
C GLN A 10 -24.44 12.56 -31.50
N VAL A 11 -24.09 11.27 -31.64
CA VAL A 11 -23.46 10.49 -30.57
C VAL A 11 -22.08 11.05 -30.21
N GLY A 12 -21.28 11.43 -31.20
CA GLY A 12 -19.95 12.01 -31.00
C GLY A 12 -20.00 13.32 -30.22
N ASN A 13 -20.91 14.22 -30.59
CA ASN A 13 -21.12 15.49 -29.89
C ASN A 13 -21.59 15.29 -28.44
N TYR A 14 -22.47 14.31 -28.22
CA TYR A 14 -22.90 13.96 -26.86
C TYR A 14 -21.74 13.39 -26.03
N ALA A 15 -20.98 12.45 -26.60
CA ALA A 15 -19.82 11.86 -25.94
C ALA A 15 -18.75 12.92 -25.61
N LEU A 16 -18.47 13.88 -26.49
CA LEU A 16 -17.48 14.93 -26.23
C LEU A 16 -17.79 15.76 -24.98
N THR A 17 -19.07 15.95 -24.65
CA THR A 17 -19.48 16.73 -23.47
C THR A 17 -19.54 15.86 -22.22
N TRP A 18 -20.14 14.67 -22.31
CA TRP A 18 -20.45 13.85 -21.14
C TRP A 18 -19.35 12.88 -20.75
N LEU A 19 -18.58 12.36 -21.72
CA LEU A 19 -17.51 11.40 -21.46
C LEU A 19 -16.44 11.98 -20.53
N PRO A 20 -15.94 13.23 -20.71
CA PRO A 20 -14.96 13.81 -19.78
C PRO A 20 -15.51 13.96 -18.37
N LEU A 21 -16.79 14.34 -18.23
CA LEU A 21 -17.42 14.54 -16.92
C LEU A 21 -17.58 13.22 -16.17
N VAL A 22 -18.06 12.17 -16.85
CA VAL A 22 -18.18 10.82 -16.30
C VAL A 22 -16.80 10.28 -15.93
N PHE A 23 -15.81 10.44 -16.81
CA PHE A 23 -14.45 9.98 -16.57
C PHE A 23 -13.80 10.68 -15.36
N PHE A 24 -14.00 12.00 -15.24
CA PHE A 24 -13.52 12.76 -14.08
C PHE A 24 -14.19 12.31 -12.78
N GLY A 25 -15.50 12.08 -12.79
CA GLY A 25 -16.23 11.50 -11.65
C GLY A 25 -15.70 10.12 -11.27
N LEU A 26 -15.38 9.28 -12.27
CA LEU A 26 -14.79 7.96 -12.07
C LEU A 26 -13.39 8.05 -11.44
N ILE A 27 -12.55 9.00 -11.88
CA ILE A 27 -11.26 9.27 -11.24
C ILE A 27 -11.43 9.66 -9.78
N ILE A 28 -12.31 10.62 -9.47
CA ILE A 28 -12.58 11.04 -8.09
C ILE A 28 -13.03 9.84 -7.25
N TYR A 29 -13.95 9.04 -7.78
CA TYR A 29 -14.43 7.84 -7.11
C TYR A 29 -13.30 6.84 -6.81
N LEU A 30 -12.42 6.59 -7.78
CA LEU A 30 -11.28 5.68 -7.59
C LEU A 30 -10.29 6.22 -6.55
N LEU A 31 -9.95 7.51 -6.60
CA LEU A 31 -9.08 8.14 -5.60
C LEU A 31 -9.69 8.08 -4.20
N TRP A 32 -10.99 8.34 -4.09
CA TRP A 32 -11.70 8.20 -2.82
C TRP A 32 -11.69 6.75 -2.32
N ARG A 33 -11.94 5.80 -3.22
CA ARG A 33 -11.95 4.36 -2.89
C ARG A 33 -10.58 3.88 -2.43
N THR A 34 -9.49 4.29 -3.07
CA THR A 34 -8.13 3.87 -2.66
C THR A 34 -7.75 4.45 -1.30
N VAL A 35 -8.06 5.72 -1.03
CA VAL A 35 -7.84 6.33 0.28
C VAL A 35 -8.70 5.66 1.35
N ALA A 36 -9.95 5.32 1.05
CA ALA A 36 -10.84 4.63 1.98
C ALA A 36 -10.34 3.22 2.37
N LEU A 37 -9.57 2.57 1.48
CA LEU A 37 -8.95 1.27 1.74
C LEU A 37 -7.67 1.35 2.57
N MET A 38 -7.13 2.55 2.83
CA MET A 38 -5.91 2.70 3.61
C MET A 38 -6.17 2.34 5.08
N PRO A 39 -5.46 1.33 5.64
CA PRO A 39 -5.69 0.90 7.01
C PRO A 39 -5.22 1.97 7.99
N ARG A 40 -6.14 2.52 8.78
CA ARG A 40 -5.89 3.57 9.77
C ARG A 40 -5.40 3.00 11.11
N VAL A 41 -4.49 2.03 11.07
CA VAL A 41 -3.94 1.43 12.31
C VAL A 41 -2.53 1.95 12.55
N LYS A 42 -2.29 2.42 13.78
CA LYS A 42 -0.94 2.80 14.21
C LYS A 42 -0.09 1.52 14.31
N PRO A 43 1.16 1.54 13.84
CA PRO A 43 2.07 0.41 14.05
C PRO A 43 2.16 0.12 15.54
N LYS A 44 2.01 -1.15 15.93
CA LYS A 44 2.22 -1.57 17.31
C LYS A 44 3.68 -1.26 17.64
N GLN A 45 3.95 -0.42 18.64
CA GLN A 45 5.31 -0.24 19.11
C GLN A 45 5.78 -1.61 19.61
N ILE A 46 6.77 -2.16 18.92
CA ILE A 46 7.50 -3.33 19.40
C ILE A 46 8.38 -2.77 20.50
N GLU A 47 7.87 -2.70 21.73
CA GLU A 47 8.76 -2.69 22.87
C GLU A 47 9.63 -3.94 22.74
N PRO A 48 10.96 -3.83 22.75
CA PRO A 48 11.82 -5.01 22.74
C PRO A 48 11.44 -5.82 23.98
N GLU A 49 10.66 -6.88 23.79
CA GLU A 49 10.31 -7.74 24.90
C GLU A 49 11.64 -8.32 25.42
N SER A 50 12.00 -7.94 26.64
CA SER A 50 13.24 -8.34 27.29
C SER A 50 13.30 -9.84 27.60
N SER A 51 12.31 -10.62 27.12
CA SER A 51 12.18 -12.07 27.28
C SER A 51 13.35 -12.85 26.67
N SER A 52 14.16 -12.22 25.80
CA SER A 52 15.40 -12.82 25.28
C SER A 52 16.69 -12.09 25.69
N SER A 53 16.71 -11.32 26.78
CA SER A 53 17.97 -10.81 27.34
C SER A 53 18.76 -11.94 28.01
N VAL A 54 19.28 -12.86 27.18
CA VAL A 54 20.17 -13.95 27.62
C VAL A 54 21.55 -13.35 27.81
N ARG A 55 22.06 -13.38 29.04
CA ARG A 55 23.43 -12.98 29.33
C ARG A 55 24.35 -14.17 29.07
N TRP A 56 25.62 -13.89 28.78
CA TRP A 56 26.65 -14.94 28.71
C TRP A 56 26.79 -15.75 30.00
N SER A 57 26.33 -15.22 31.14
CA SER A 57 26.25 -15.95 32.41
C SER A 57 25.22 -17.07 32.40
N ASP A 58 24.23 -17.00 31.50
CA ASP A 58 23.08 -17.87 31.47
C ASP A 58 23.32 -19.08 30.53
N VAL A 59 24.48 -19.11 29.85
CA VAL A 59 24.87 -20.18 28.92
C VAL A 59 26.14 -20.87 29.41
N ALA A 60 26.00 -22.11 29.88
CA ALA A 60 27.11 -22.91 30.38
C ALA A 60 27.94 -23.53 29.24
N GLY A 61 29.27 -23.55 29.39
CA GLY A 61 30.18 -24.29 28.49
C GLY A 61 30.71 -23.55 27.26
N LEU A 62 30.35 -22.28 27.04
CA LEU A 62 30.75 -21.50 25.87
C LEU A 62 31.87 -20.48 26.14
N LYS A 63 32.77 -20.74 27.09
CA LYS A 63 33.84 -19.79 27.45
C LYS A 63 34.80 -19.53 26.28
N GLU A 64 35.16 -20.58 25.55
CA GLU A 64 36.07 -20.54 24.40
C GLU A 64 35.47 -19.75 23.22
N ALA A 65 34.24 -20.09 22.81
CA ALA A 65 33.53 -19.35 21.76
C ALA A 65 33.26 -17.86 22.12
N LYS A 66 33.06 -17.54 23.40
CA LYS A 66 32.94 -16.15 23.87
C LYS A 66 34.27 -15.38 23.73
N GLU A 67 35.38 -16.03 24.02
CA GLU A 67 36.72 -15.44 23.97
C GLU A 67 37.13 -15.15 22.52
N GLU A 68 36.86 -16.07 21.59
CA GLU A 68 37.06 -15.86 20.14
C GLU A 68 36.26 -14.68 19.58
N MET A 69 35.02 -14.47 20.05
CA MET A 69 34.18 -13.36 19.58
C MET A 69 34.57 -12.00 20.18
N LEU A 70 35.29 -11.97 21.32
CA LEU A 70 35.78 -10.72 21.92
C LEU A 70 37.09 -10.23 21.28
N GLU A 71 37.73 -11.08 20.48
CA GLU A 71 38.97 -10.78 19.76
C GLU A 71 38.74 -9.96 18.48
N ILE A 72 37.53 -9.98 17.92
CA ILE A 72 37.12 -9.26 16.70
C ILE A 72 36.58 -7.86 17.04
#